data_AF-A0A5B6VWL8-F1
#
_entry.id   AF-A0A5B6VWL8-F1
#
_cell.length_a   1.000
_cell.length_b   1.000
_cell.length_c   1.000
_cell.angle_alpha   90.00
_cell.angle_beta   90.00
_cell.angle_gamma   90.00
#
_symmetry.space_group_name_H-M   'P 1'
#
loop_
_entity.id
_entity.type
_entity.pdbx_description
1 polymer ?
#
loop_
_entity_poly.entity_id
_entity_poly.type
_entity_poly.pdbx_seq_one_letter_code
_entity_poly.pdbx_strand_id
1 'polypeptide(L)'
;MERIWWELISGQSFCPISPLELGIMENWKAKVYLPLFETRPARGRQLFQLFSASIYITICFIWVYRVSYFPATEAKAERWTWLGLFLAELWFSFYWSLTLIFKWNPVFRYTFKHRLSSSLSNSSIKLILVTTADPGIELPIMVINTVLSVMAYDYPPEKLSVHLSDDGCSDLIFYALLEAASFSQIRLPFCRKLKVEPRLP
;
A
#
# COMPACT_ATOMS: atom_id res chain seq x y z
N MET A 1 36.50 8.05 31.54
CA MET A 1 37.78 8.76 31.73
C MET A 1 38.24 9.50 30.47
N GLU A 2 37.85 9.07 29.26
CA GLU A 2 38.17 9.78 27.99
C GLU A 2 37.29 11.00 27.67
N ARG A 3 36.18 11.20 28.38
CA ARG A 3 35.26 12.32 28.12
C ARG A 3 35.78 13.68 28.63
N ILE A 4 36.67 13.65 29.62
CA ILE A 4 37.21 14.86 30.28
C ILE A 4 38.37 15.47 29.46
N TRP A 5 39.09 14.65 28.70
CA TRP A 5 40.21 15.11 27.87
C TRP A 5 39.77 15.93 26.66
N TRP A 6 38.58 15.67 26.10
CA TRP A 6 38.02 16.46 25.01
C TRP A 6 37.52 17.85 25.45
N GLU A 7 37.14 18.03 26.71
CA GLU A 7 36.59 19.31 27.23
C GLU A 7 37.67 20.36 27.53
N LEU A 8 38.92 19.94 27.78
CA LEU A 8 40.03 20.85 28.07
C LEU A 8 40.73 21.39 26.80
N ILE A 9 40.55 20.74 25.65
CA ILE A 9 41.26 21.10 24.40
C ILE A 9 40.46 22.10 23.55
N SER A 10 39.13 22.19 23.69
CA SER A 10 38.28 22.97 22.79
C SER A 10 38.03 24.42 23.21
N GLY A 11 38.42 24.83 24.43
CA GLY A 11 38.36 26.24 24.87
C GLY A 11 36.98 26.91 24.73
N GLN A 12 35.89 26.13 24.64
CA GLN A 12 34.54 26.66 24.53
C GLN A 12 33.96 26.84 25.93
N SER A 13 33.72 28.10 26.31
CA SER A 13 32.89 28.44 27.46
C SER A 13 31.52 27.79 27.30
N PHE A 14 31.15 26.94 28.26
CA PHE A 14 29.82 26.35 28.36
C PHE A 14 28.81 27.48 28.58
N CYS A 15 28.15 27.94 27.52
CA CYS A 15 26.95 28.74 27.66
C CYS A 15 25.86 27.83 28.26
N PRO A 16 25.28 28.15 29.43
CA PRO A 16 24.15 27.39 29.95
C PRO A 16 22.98 27.55 28.96
N ILE A 17 22.56 26.43 28.37
CA ILE A 17 21.41 26.37 27.46
C ILE A 17 20.22 26.99 28.19
N SER A 18 19.64 28.04 27.61
CA SER A 18 18.55 28.77 28.26
C SER A 18 17.32 27.86 28.41
N PRO A 19 16.48 28.03 29.45
CA PRO A 19 15.24 27.26 29.61
C PRO A 19 14.32 27.34 28.38
N LEU A 20 14.41 28.43 27.61
CA LEU A 20 13.69 28.64 26.36
C LEU A 20 14.19 27.70 25.24
N GLU A 21 15.51 27.56 25.10
CA GLU A 21 16.12 26.67 24.10
C GLU A 21 15.87 25.19 24.41
N LEU A 22 15.91 24.81 25.69
CA LEU A 22 15.50 23.47 26.14
C LEU A 22 14.04 23.18 25.80
N GLY A 23 13.13 24.15 26.02
CA GLY A 23 11.72 24.02 25.64
C GLY A 23 11.52 23.91 24.12
N ILE A 24 12.30 24.63 23.32
CA ILE A 24 12.27 24.54 21.85
C ILE A 24 12.79 23.17 21.38
N MET A 25 13.87 22.67 21.98
CA MET A 25 14.44 21.36 21.66
C MET A 25 13.52 20.20 22.05
N GLU A 26 12.87 20.26 23.21
CA GLU A 26 11.85 19.30 23.66
C GLU A 26 10.66 19.26 22.69
N ASN A 27 10.19 20.44 22.26
CA ASN A 27 9.06 20.55 21.33
C ASN A 27 9.43 20.09 19.89
N TRP A 28 10.68 20.33 19.48
CA TRP A 28 11.25 19.79 18.25
C TRP A 28 11.36 18.27 18.29
N LYS A 29 11.88 17.71 19.40
CA LYS A 29 11.88 16.25 19.63
C LYS A 29 10.47 15.70 19.56
N ALA A 30 9.50 16.31 20.25
CA ALA A 30 8.11 15.87 20.24
C ALA A 30 7.48 15.86 18.83
N LYS A 31 7.82 16.81 17.97
CA LYS A 31 7.39 16.80 16.54
C LYS A 31 8.07 15.69 15.72
N VAL A 32 9.33 15.37 15.99
CA VAL A 32 10.09 14.32 15.29
C VAL A 32 9.57 12.92 15.61
N TYR A 33 8.98 12.69 16.79
CA TYR A 33 8.47 11.37 17.21
C TYR A 33 7.02 11.07 16.78
N LEU A 34 6.37 11.92 15.98
CA LEU A 34 5.01 11.64 15.52
C LEU A 34 5.03 10.51 14.47
N PRO A 35 4.18 9.47 14.61
CA PRO A 35 4.15 8.38 13.65
C PRO A 35 3.71 8.87 12.27
N LEU A 36 4.45 8.46 11.25
CA LEU A 36 4.18 8.77 9.84
C LEU A 36 2.94 8.01 9.31
N PHE A 37 2.72 6.83 9.87
CA PHE A 37 1.62 5.92 9.56
C PHE A 37 0.88 5.59 10.85
N GLU A 38 -0.45 5.63 10.80
CA GLU A 38 -1.29 5.17 11.89
C GLU A 38 -2.16 4.02 11.41
N THR A 39 -2.04 2.88 12.10
CA THR A 39 -2.91 1.73 11.89
C THR A 39 -4.11 1.85 12.81
N ARG A 40 -5.30 2.08 12.26
CA ARG A 40 -6.54 2.05 13.02
C ARG A 40 -7.32 0.77 12.73
N PRO A 41 -7.91 0.15 13.77
CA PRO A 41 -8.83 -0.96 13.55
C PRO A 41 -10.07 -0.47 12.80
N ALA A 42 -10.61 -1.32 11.93
CA ALA A 42 -11.85 -1.04 11.22
C ALA A 42 -13.02 -0.71 12.16
N ARG A 43 -13.69 0.42 11.90
CA ARG A 43 -14.96 0.76 12.55
C ARG A 43 -16.04 -0.23 12.05
N GLY A 44 -16.79 -0.85 12.95
CA GLY A 44 -17.80 -1.87 12.60
C GLY A 44 -17.32 -3.32 12.64
N ARG A 45 -16.07 -3.58 13.10
CA ARG A 45 -15.51 -4.93 13.28
C ARG A 45 -16.44 -5.88 14.05
N GLN A 46 -17.06 -5.40 15.14
CA GLN A 46 -17.93 -6.20 15.97
C GLN A 46 -19.18 -6.69 15.23
N LEU A 47 -19.79 -5.85 14.39
CA LEU A 47 -20.95 -6.24 13.58
C LEU A 47 -20.58 -7.32 12.56
N PHE A 48 -19.44 -7.17 11.89
CA PHE A 48 -18.92 -8.18 10.96
C PHE A 48 -18.61 -9.51 11.66
N GLN A 49 -18.00 -9.46 12.85
CA GLN A 49 -17.70 -10.65 13.65
C GLN A 49 -18.96 -11.38 14.11
N LEU A 50 -19.99 -10.64 14.57
CA LEU A 50 -21.27 -11.23 14.97
C LEU A 50 -21.98 -11.89 13.78
N PHE A 51 -22.04 -11.20 12.63
CA PHE A 51 -22.62 -11.75 11.41
C PHE A 51 -21.88 -13.01 10.91
N SER A 52 -20.55 -12.99 10.98
CA SER A 52 -19.74 -14.16 10.63
C SER A 52 -19.97 -15.33 11.60
N ALA A 53 -20.06 -15.04 12.91
CA ALA A 53 -20.37 -16.06 13.91
C ALA A 53 -21.75 -16.69 13.69
N SER A 54 -22.78 -15.91 13.31
CA SER A 54 -24.11 -16.45 13.02
C SER A 54 -24.11 -17.38 11.79
N ILE A 55 -23.35 -17.04 10.74
CA ILE A 55 -23.20 -17.91 9.58
C ILE A 55 -22.49 -19.21 9.95
N TYR A 56 -21.41 -19.13 10.73
CA TYR A 56 -20.68 -20.31 11.19
C TYR A 56 -21.57 -21.26 12.00
N ILE A 57 -22.37 -20.73 12.93
CA ILE A 57 -23.36 -21.51 13.70
C ILE A 57 -24.37 -22.19 12.77
N THR A 58 -24.83 -21.49 11.73
CA THR A 58 -25.78 -22.04 10.75
C THR A 58 -25.16 -23.20 9.96
N ILE A 59 -23.89 -23.08 9.55
CA ILE A 59 -23.14 -24.15 8.88
C ILE A 59 -23.03 -25.38 9.80
N CYS A 60 -22.71 -25.18 11.08
CA CYS A 60 -22.65 -26.27 12.05
C CYS A 60 -24.00 -26.99 12.20
N PHE A 61 -25.12 -26.25 12.26
CA PHE A 61 -26.45 -26.85 12.30
C PHE A 61 -26.77 -27.66 11.05
N ILE A 62 -26.38 -27.17 9.86
CA ILE A 62 -26.56 -27.91 8.60
C ILE A 62 -25.77 -29.21 8.64
N TRP A 63 -24.52 -29.20 9.12
CA TRP A 63 -23.71 -30.41 9.25
C TRP A 63 -24.30 -31.40 10.25
N VAL A 64 -24.77 -30.93 11.41
CA VAL A 64 -25.45 -31.79 12.40
C VAL A 64 -26.70 -32.41 11.79
N TYR A 65 -27.53 -31.61 11.10
CA TYR A 65 -28.72 -32.10 10.41
C TYR A 65 -28.36 -33.17 9.36
N ARG A 66 -27.34 -32.93 8.52
CA ARG A 66 -26.88 -33.91 7.53
C ARG A 66 -26.43 -35.21 8.20
N VAL A 67 -25.59 -35.13 9.23
CA VAL A 67 -25.12 -36.34 9.93
C VAL A 67 -26.27 -37.10 10.62
N SER A 68 -27.25 -36.40 11.20
CA SER A 68 -28.39 -37.02 11.88
C SER A 68 -29.41 -37.65 10.92
N TYR A 69 -29.61 -37.07 9.73
CA TYR A 69 -30.50 -37.59 8.69
C TYR A 69 -29.74 -38.39 7.63
N PHE A 70 -28.77 -39.20 8.06
CA PHE A 70 -28.06 -40.09 7.15
C PHE A 70 -29.04 -41.12 6.56
N PRO A 71 -29.23 -41.16 5.23
CA PRO A 71 -30.22 -42.06 4.62
C PRO A 71 -29.80 -43.51 4.87
N ALA A 72 -30.63 -44.25 5.58
CA ALA A 72 -30.47 -45.68 5.84
C ALA A 72 -30.90 -46.55 4.64
N THR A 73 -31.31 -45.94 3.53
CA THR A 73 -31.89 -46.65 2.38
C THR A 73 -30.82 -47.43 1.58
N GLU A 74 -31.12 -48.70 1.33
CA GLU A 74 -30.26 -49.76 0.76
C GLU A 74 -29.78 -49.54 -0.70
N ALA A 75 -30.15 -48.43 -1.36
CA ALA A 75 -29.75 -48.14 -2.73
C ALA A 75 -28.35 -47.50 -2.79
N LYS A 76 -27.35 -48.27 -3.24
CA LYS A 76 -25.94 -47.82 -3.35
C LYS A 76 -25.78 -46.45 -4.02
N ALA A 77 -26.53 -46.18 -5.10
CA ALA A 77 -26.43 -44.94 -5.86
C ALA A 77 -26.83 -43.69 -5.05
N GLU A 78 -27.89 -43.77 -4.24
CA GLU A 78 -28.39 -42.66 -3.41
C GLU A 78 -27.41 -42.32 -2.28
N ARG A 79 -26.70 -43.32 -1.77
CA ARG A 79 -25.67 -43.12 -0.74
C ARG A 79 -24.44 -42.38 -1.29
N TRP A 80 -24.03 -42.68 -2.52
CA TRP A 80 -22.90 -42.00 -3.17
C TRP A 80 -23.22 -40.55 -3.53
N THR A 81 -24.43 -40.28 -4.02
CA THR A 81 -24.87 -38.89 -4.28
C THR A 81 -24.99 -38.08 -3.00
N TRP A 82 -25.51 -38.69 -1.92
CA TRP A 82 -25.56 -38.05 -0.61
C TRP A 82 -24.17 -37.72 -0.06
N LEU A 83 -23.22 -38.66 -0.15
CA LEU A 83 -21.83 -38.45 0.27
C LEU A 83 -21.14 -37.37 -0.57
N GLY A 84 -21.35 -37.36 -1.89
CA GLY A 84 -20.81 -36.32 -2.78
C GLY A 84 -21.34 -34.93 -2.43
N LEU A 85 -22.64 -34.81 -2.15
CA LEU A 85 -23.25 -33.55 -1.71
C LEU A 85 -22.68 -33.09 -0.37
N PHE A 86 -22.55 -34.00 0.61
CA PHE A 86 -21.95 -33.69 1.91
C PHE A 86 -20.49 -33.25 1.79
N LEU A 87 -19.70 -33.89 0.92
CA LEU A 87 -18.31 -33.51 0.67
C LEU A 87 -18.19 -32.12 0.00
N ALA A 88 -19.08 -31.80 -0.92
CA ALA A 88 -19.15 -30.46 -1.53
C ALA A 88 -19.51 -29.38 -0.49
N GLU A 89 -20.46 -29.66 0.40
CA GLU A 89 -20.84 -28.77 1.51
C GLU A 89 -19.67 -28.55 2.50
N LEU A 90 -18.92 -29.61 2.83
CA LEU A 90 -17.70 -29.51 3.65
C LEU A 90 -16.64 -28.64 2.97
N TRP A 91 -16.39 -28.86 1.68
CA TRP A 91 -15.40 -28.11 0.91
C TRP A 91 -15.74 -26.62 0.84
N PHE A 92 -17.00 -26.30 0.53
CA PHE A 92 -17.46 -24.91 0.46
C PHE A 92 -17.36 -24.20 1.82
N SER A 93 -17.74 -24.88 2.89
CA SER A 93 -17.64 -24.35 4.26
C SER A 93 -16.20 -24.15 4.72
N PHE A 94 -15.29 -25.06 4.31
CA PHE A 94 -13.85 -24.91 4.56
C PHE A 94 -13.29 -23.68 3.83
N TYR A 95 -13.61 -23.52 2.54
CA TYR A 95 -13.23 -22.35 1.76
C TYR A 95 -13.74 -21.04 2.40
N TRP A 96 -14.99 -21.03 2.85
CA TRP A 96 -15.57 -19.88 3.54
C TRP A 96 -14.84 -19.58 4.86
N SER A 97 -14.50 -20.61 5.65
CA SER A 97 -13.75 -20.46 6.90
C SER A 97 -12.36 -19.87 6.68
N LEU A 98 -11.63 -20.32 5.65
CA LEU A 98 -10.34 -19.73 5.26
C LEU A 98 -10.49 -18.25 4.90
N THR A 99 -11.51 -17.92 4.12
CA THR A 99 -11.81 -16.54 3.74
C THR A 99 -12.11 -15.66 4.96
N LEU A 100 -12.79 -16.21 5.97
CA LEU A 100 -13.09 -15.52 7.22
C LEU A 100 -11.82 -15.23 8.04
N ILE A 101 -10.87 -16.18 8.10
CA ILE A 101 -9.58 -16.00 8.80
C ILE A 101 -8.82 -14.81 8.20
N PHE A 102 -8.72 -14.72 6.88
CA PHE A 102 -8.06 -13.58 6.21
C PHE A 102 -8.76 -12.25 6.45
N LYS A 103 -10.09 -12.27 6.64
CA LYS A 103 -10.91 -11.07 6.87
C LYS A 103 -11.14 -10.75 8.36
N TRP A 104 -10.60 -11.53 9.29
CA TRP A 104 -10.91 -11.42 10.73
C TRP A 104 -10.41 -10.12 11.37
N ASN A 105 -9.32 -9.56 10.85
CA ASN A 105 -8.70 -8.35 11.38
C ASN A 105 -8.34 -7.35 10.27
N PRO A 106 -9.33 -6.66 9.67
CA PRO A 106 -9.05 -5.62 8.70
C PRO A 106 -8.39 -4.43 9.40
N VAL A 107 -7.18 -4.09 8.94
CA VAL A 107 -6.40 -2.96 9.44
C VAL A 107 -6.37 -1.86 8.39
N PHE A 108 -6.83 -0.67 8.74
CA PHE A 108 -6.71 0.50 7.88
C PHE A 108 -5.43 1.26 8.21
N ARG A 109 -4.65 1.60 7.19
CA ARG A 109 -3.43 2.40 7.31
C ARG A 109 -3.71 3.82 6.83
N TYR A 110 -3.60 4.78 7.73
CA TYR A 110 -3.71 6.20 7.41
C TYR A 110 -2.32 6.80 7.26
N THR A 111 -2.13 7.61 6.22
CA THR A 111 -0.85 8.27 5.90
C THR A 111 -0.95 9.77 6.17
N PHE A 112 0.01 10.34 6.90
CA PHE A 112 0.02 11.77 7.21
C PHE A 112 1.01 12.53 6.31
N LYS A 113 0.52 12.99 5.14
CA LYS A 113 1.35 13.72 4.15
C LYS A 113 2.06 14.94 4.72
N HIS A 114 1.40 15.70 5.60
CA HIS A 114 1.97 16.89 6.26
C HIS A 114 3.16 16.57 7.17
N ARG A 115 3.21 15.36 7.76
CA ARG A 115 4.35 14.93 8.59
C ARG A 115 5.49 14.43 7.71
N LEU A 116 5.17 13.81 6.58
CA LEU A 116 6.16 13.36 5.59
C LEU A 116 6.93 14.53 4.99
N SER A 117 6.26 15.64 4.62
CA SER A 117 6.92 16.79 3.98
C SER A 117 8.01 17.40 4.86
N SER A 118 7.84 17.39 6.18
CA SER A 118 8.86 17.86 7.13
C SER A 118 10.11 16.97 7.18
N SER A 119 9.98 15.66 6.89
CA SER A 119 11.11 14.72 6.83
C SER A 119 11.70 14.58 5.42
N LEU A 120 11.03 15.12 4.39
CA LEU A 120 11.39 14.97 2.99
C LEU A 120 12.66 15.74 2.61
N SER A 121 13.08 16.71 3.44
CA SER A 121 14.41 17.34 3.31
C SER A 121 15.53 16.30 3.32
N ASN A 122 15.38 15.24 4.13
CA ASN A 122 16.37 14.18 4.31
C ASN A 122 16.00 12.88 3.57
N SER A 123 14.96 12.88 2.72
CA SER A 123 14.53 11.66 2.03
C SER A 123 15.51 11.22 0.94
N SER A 124 15.61 9.91 0.76
CA SER A 124 16.31 9.25 -0.34
C SER A 124 15.68 9.54 -1.71
N ILE A 125 16.48 9.29 -2.75
CA ILE A 125 16.05 9.31 -4.15
C ILE A 125 14.98 8.22 -4.34
N LYS A 126 13.88 8.57 -5.01
CA LYS A 126 12.83 7.65 -5.41
C LYS A 126 12.98 7.30 -6.87
N LEU A 127 13.22 6.03 -7.13
CA LEU A 127 13.21 5.43 -8.44
C LEU A 127 11.82 4.86 -8.73
N ILE A 128 11.20 5.29 -9.82
CA ILE A 128 9.96 4.70 -10.33
C ILE A 128 10.27 3.99 -11.64
N LEU A 129 10.06 2.68 -11.66
CA LEU A 129 10.22 1.85 -12.83
C LEU A 129 8.85 1.65 -13.49
N VAL A 130 8.75 1.98 -14.76
CA VAL A 130 7.63 1.66 -15.64
C VAL A 130 8.11 0.53 -16.56
N THR A 131 7.36 -0.56 -16.63
CA THR A 131 7.70 -1.73 -17.47
C THR A 131 6.62 -1.90 -18.52
N THR A 132 7.02 -2.09 -19.79
CA THR A 132 6.12 -2.41 -20.90
C THR A 132 6.57 -3.72 -21.53
N ALA A 133 5.63 -4.63 -21.78
CA ALA A 133 5.93 -5.97 -22.27
C ALA A 133 5.76 -6.10 -23.80
N ASP A 134 4.69 -5.53 -24.35
CA ASP A 134 4.37 -5.63 -25.78
C ASP A 134 3.59 -4.40 -26.26
N PRO A 135 4.12 -3.61 -27.23
CA PRO A 135 3.41 -2.45 -27.80
C PRO A 135 2.10 -2.79 -28.53
N GLY A 136 1.89 -4.06 -28.92
CA GLY A 136 0.68 -4.50 -29.60
C GLY A 136 -0.50 -4.69 -28.64
N ILE A 137 -0.22 -5.09 -27.41
CA ILE A 137 -1.23 -5.26 -26.34
C ILE A 137 -1.36 -3.96 -25.54
N GLU A 138 -0.23 -3.31 -25.23
CA GLU A 138 -0.16 -2.06 -24.48
C GLU A 138 0.04 -0.89 -25.44
N LEU A 139 -1.00 -0.08 -25.68
CA LEU A 139 -0.88 1.05 -26.60
C LEU A 139 0.25 2.00 -26.17
N PRO A 140 1.18 2.40 -27.07
CA PRO A 140 2.29 3.29 -26.74
C PRO A 140 1.88 4.58 -26.04
N ILE A 141 0.74 5.16 -26.44
CA ILE A 141 0.21 6.38 -25.82
C ILE A 141 -0.14 6.21 -24.35
N MET A 142 -0.62 5.03 -23.94
CA MET A 142 -0.96 4.73 -22.55
C MET A 142 0.31 4.64 -21.69
N VAL A 143 1.36 4.01 -22.22
CA VAL A 143 2.67 3.91 -21.57
C VAL A 143 3.26 5.32 -21.38
N ILE A 144 3.25 6.12 -22.44
CA ILE A 144 3.74 7.52 -22.40
C ILE A 144 2.95 8.39 -21.42
N ASN A 145 1.62 8.27 -21.41
CA ASN A 145 0.78 9.01 -20.45
C ASN A 145 1.11 8.64 -19.00
N THR A 146 1.42 7.37 -18.75
CA THR A 146 1.87 6.90 -17.44
C THR A 146 3.21 7.53 -17.07
N VAL A 147 4.19 7.51 -17.98
CA VAL A 147 5.51 8.14 -17.77
C VAL A 147 5.37 9.65 -17.50
N LEU A 148 4.60 10.38 -18.31
CA LEU A 148 4.34 11.82 -18.12
C LEU A 148 3.64 12.12 -16.79
N SER A 149 2.64 11.32 -16.42
CA SER A 149 1.92 11.47 -15.15
C SER A 149 2.83 11.27 -13.94
N VAL A 150 3.74 10.29 -14.01
CA VAL A 150 4.76 10.04 -12.98
C VAL A 150 5.76 11.19 -12.89
N MET A 151 6.28 11.69 -14.02
CA MET A 151 7.19 12.84 -14.03
C MET A 151 6.54 14.13 -13.50
N ALA A 152 5.22 14.25 -13.62
CA ALA A 152 4.43 15.35 -13.09
C ALA A 152 4.19 15.26 -11.57
N TYR A 153 4.76 14.28 -10.87
CA TYR A 153 4.60 14.16 -9.43
C TYR A 153 5.10 15.39 -8.67
N ASP A 154 4.38 15.73 -7.58
CA ASP A 154 4.76 16.78 -6.64
C ASP A 154 5.88 16.26 -5.73
N TYR A 155 7.06 16.06 -6.33
CA TYR A 155 8.29 15.62 -5.68
C TYR A 155 9.46 16.42 -6.24
N PRO A 156 10.51 16.72 -5.44
CA PRO A 156 11.69 17.41 -5.94
C PRO A 156 12.31 16.68 -7.14
N PRO A 157 12.57 17.36 -8.27
CA PRO A 157 13.07 16.72 -9.49
C PRO A 157 14.43 16.05 -9.29
N GLU A 158 15.27 16.61 -8.42
CA GLU A 158 16.58 16.06 -8.06
C GLU A 158 16.51 14.71 -7.34
N LYS A 159 15.34 14.39 -6.76
CA LYS A 159 15.13 13.17 -5.97
C LYS A 159 14.17 12.19 -6.64
N LEU A 160 13.65 12.49 -7.83
CA LEU A 160 12.74 11.62 -8.58
C LEU A 160 13.42 11.18 -9.87
N SER A 161 13.68 9.87 -10.00
CA SER A 161 14.11 9.27 -11.27
C SER A 161 13.02 8.34 -11.80
N VAL A 162 12.73 8.45 -13.10
CA VAL A 162 11.76 7.61 -13.79
C VAL A 162 12.50 6.82 -14.85
N HIS A 163 12.37 5.50 -14.82
CA HIS A 163 13.01 4.60 -15.78
C HIS A 163 11.92 3.80 -16.49
N LEU A 164 11.97 3.76 -17.82
CA LEU A 164 11.11 2.90 -18.63
C LEU A 164 11.93 1.69 -19.06
N SER A 165 11.48 0.49 -18.72
CA SER A 165 12.00 -0.78 -19.23
C SER A 165 11.03 -1.28 -20.29
N ASP A 166 11.50 -1.42 -21.51
CA ASP A 166 10.73 -1.98 -22.62
C ASP A 166 11.25 -3.37 -22.95
N ASP A 167 10.51 -4.39 -22.52
CA ASP A 167 10.84 -5.79 -22.78
C ASP A 167 10.47 -6.21 -24.22
N GLY A 168 9.59 -5.44 -24.87
CA GLY A 168 9.17 -5.64 -26.26
C GLY A 168 10.15 -5.07 -27.28
N CYS A 169 11.15 -4.28 -26.83
CA CYS A 169 12.17 -3.63 -27.65
C CYS A 169 11.58 -2.98 -28.92
N SER A 170 10.51 -2.20 -28.73
CA SER A 170 9.75 -1.65 -29.85
C SER A 170 10.23 -0.27 -30.24
N ASP A 171 10.56 -0.11 -31.52
CA ASP A 171 10.87 1.20 -32.11
C ASP A 171 9.73 2.21 -31.87
N LEU A 172 8.47 1.75 -31.86
CA LEU A 172 7.31 2.62 -31.63
C LEU A 172 7.31 3.25 -30.23
N ILE A 173 7.64 2.47 -29.20
CA ILE A 173 7.73 2.97 -27.83
C ILE A 173 8.89 3.94 -27.70
N PHE A 174 10.03 3.64 -28.34
CA PHE A 174 11.18 4.53 -28.37
C PHE A 174 10.85 5.90 -28.99
N TYR A 175 10.24 5.93 -30.18
CA TYR A 175 9.83 7.18 -30.82
C TYR A 175 8.75 7.93 -30.02
N ALA A 176 7.77 7.21 -29.48
CA ALA A 176 6.74 7.82 -28.64
C ALA A 176 7.35 8.46 -27.38
N LEU A 177 8.35 7.83 -26.77
CA LEU A 177 9.05 8.36 -25.61
C LEU A 177 9.89 9.60 -25.96
N LEU A 178 10.54 9.59 -27.13
CA LEU A 178 11.30 10.74 -27.62
C LEU A 178 10.40 11.96 -27.81
N GLU A 179 9.24 11.79 -28.44
CA GLU A 179 8.26 12.87 -28.62
C GLU A 179 7.68 13.32 -27.27
N ALA A 180 7.41 12.38 -26.37
CA ALA A 180 6.97 12.68 -25.02
C ALA A 180 7.99 13.49 -24.22
N ALA A 181 9.29 13.23 -24.41
CA ALA A 181 10.36 13.98 -23.76
C ALA A 181 10.32 15.45 -24.18
N SER A 182 10.14 15.73 -25.48
CA SER A 182 9.95 17.09 -26.00
C SER A 182 8.69 17.74 -25.42
N PHE A 183 7.56 17.02 -25.42
CA PHE A 183 6.29 17.52 -24.87
C PHE A 183 6.35 17.79 -23.36
N SER A 184 7.10 16.98 -22.61
CA SER A 184 7.22 17.08 -21.15
C SER A 184 7.80 18.43 -20.69
N GLN A 185 8.67 19.05 -21.51
CA GLN A 185 9.28 20.35 -21.20
C GLN A 185 8.24 21.45 -21.03
N ILE A 186 7.12 21.37 -21.77
CA ILE A 186 6.03 22.35 -21.71
C ILE A 186 4.98 21.94 -20.68
N ARG A 187 4.59 20.66 -20.66
CA ARG A 187 3.49 20.17 -19.83
C ARG A 187 3.85 20.08 -18.35
N LEU A 188 5.06 19.63 -17.99
CA LEU A 188 5.43 19.42 -16.58
C LEU A 188 5.45 20.73 -15.77
N PRO A 189 6.05 21.85 -16.24
CA PRO A 189 5.98 23.12 -15.53
C PRO A 189 4.55 23.65 -15.42
N PHE A 190 3.71 23.46 -16.44
CA PHE A 190 2.30 23.85 -16.43
C PHE A 190 1.52 23.11 -15.33
N CYS A 191 1.62 21.77 -15.29
CA CYS A 191 0.94 20.96 -14.27
C CYS A 191 1.39 21.31 -12.85
N ARG A 192 2.69 21.57 -12.64
CA ARG A 192 3.23 21.96 -11.33
C ARG A 192 2.77 23.35 -10.88
N LYS A 193 2.75 24.34 -11.77
CA LYS A 193 2.34 25.72 -11.45
C LYS A 193 0.86 25.81 -11.12
N LEU A 194 0.01 25.14 -11.90
CA LEU A 194 -1.44 25.20 -11.74
C LEU A 194 -2.04 24.11 -10.84
N LYS A 195 -1.21 23.18 -10.35
CA LYS A 195 -1.61 22.04 -9.51
C LYS A 195 -2.82 21.28 -10.09
N VAL A 196 -2.78 21.02 -11.40
CA VAL A 196 -3.88 20.34 -12.12
C VAL A 196 -3.96 18.87 -11.69
N GLU A 197 -5.16 18.42 -11.33
CA GLU A 197 -5.49 17.01 -11.07
C GLU A 197 -6.69 16.60 -11.94
N PRO A 198 -6.65 15.47 -12.66
CA PRO A 198 -5.56 14.50 -12.78
C PRO A 198 -4.37 15.01 -13.63
N ARG A 199 -3.19 14.42 -13.43
CA ARG A 199 -1.94 14.84 -14.08
C ARG A 199 -1.70 14.24 -15.46
N LEU A 200 -2.61 13.37 -15.91
CA LEU A 200 -2.60 12.87 -17.26
C LEU A 200 -2.77 14.06 -18.24
N PRO A 201 -2.04 14.12 -19.36
CA PRO A 201 -2.36 15.02 -20.45
C PRO A 201 -3.74 14.73 -21.05
#